data_AF-A0A0T1WKW4-F1
#
_entry.id   AF-A0A0T1WKW4-F1
#
_cell.length_a   1.000
_cell.length_b   1.000
_cell.length_c   1.000
_cell.angle_alpha   90.00
_cell.angle_beta   90.00
_cell.angle_gamma   90.00
#
_symmetry.space_group_name_H-M   'P 1'
#
loop_
_entity.id
_entity.type
_entity.pdbx_description
1 polymer ?
#
loop_
_entity_poly.entity_id
_entity_poly.type
_entity_poly.pdbx_seq_one_letter_code
_entity_poly.pdbx_strand_id
1 'polypeptide(L)'
;MNLFATTLRRSATGIVGACAIGIVAAGVGILPTAGAAPCKASGFAATASGVLGSAGAYLDAHPPADDVLTAAASQPPEVARASVRGYFLAHPGEFLDLQRIVQPLKDVKAQCGVDLSPSQLASLFEALAE
;
A
#
# COMPACT_ATOMS: atom_id res chain seq x y z
N MET A 1 -33.72 27.13 -34.89
CA MET A 1 -33.27 27.97 -36.01
C MET A 1 -32.38 29.07 -35.45
N ASN A 2 -31.08 29.02 -35.74
CA ASN A 2 -30.24 30.14 -36.19
C ASN A 2 -28.77 29.70 -36.23
N LEU A 3 -28.28 29.51 -37.45
CA LEU A 3 -26.87 29.44 -37.83
C LEU A 3 -26.31 30.86 -37.95
N PHE A 4 -25.10 31.11 -37.43
CA PHE A 4 -24.13 32.09 -37.93
C PHE A 4 -22.73 31.55 -37.53
N ALA A 5 -21.99 30.92 -38.44
CA ALA A 5 -21.09 31.52 -39.45
C ALA A 5 -19.63 31.65 -38.93
N THR A 6 -18.82 30.67 -39.34
CA THR A 6 -17.48 30.77 -39.97
C THR A 6 -16.52 31.89 -39.52
N THR A 7 -15.29 31.56 -39.10
CA THR A 7 -14.05 31.74 -39.91
C THR A 7 -12.76 31.50 -39.10
N LEU A 8 -12.07 30.44 -39.50
CA LEU A 8 -10.61 30.21 -39.62
C LEU A 8 -9.64 31.32 -39.17
N ARG A 9 -8.58 30.95 -38.44
CA ARG A 9 -7.20 31.39 -38.75
C ARG A 9 -6.14 30.51 -38.07
N ARG A 10 -5.34 29.89 -38.93
CA ARG A 10 -4.15 29.08 -38.67
C ARG A 10 -2.96 30.04 -38.58
N SER A 11 -2.23 30.05 -37.47
CA SER A 11 -0.91 30.69 -37.38
C SER A 11 0.04 29.80 -36.58
N ALA A 12 1.11 29.39 -37.25
CA ALA A 12 2.18 28.54 -36.76
C ALA A 12 3.42 29.39 -36.47
N THR A 13 3.84 29.44 -35.20
CA THR A 13 5.16 29.81 -34.65
C THR A 13 5.00 29.79 -33.12
N GLY A 14 5.78 29.18 -32.25
CA GLY A 14 6.96 28.33 -32.27
C GLY A 14 7.40 28.11 -30.81
N ILE A 15 8.18 27.04 -30.55
CA ILE A 15 9.14 26.89 -29.44
C ILE A 15 8.59 26.46 -28.04
N VAL A 16 8.77 25.16 -27.78
CA VAL A 16 9.27 24.48 -26.56
C VAL A 16 8.49 24.63 -25.24
N GLY A 17 8.03 23.47 -24.73
CA GLY A 17 8.15 23.11 -23.31
C GLY A 17 6.83 22.82 -22.59
N ALA A 18 6.65 21.55 -22.23
CA ALA A 18 5.73 21.06 -21.19
C ALA A 18 4.21 21.16 -21.45
N CYS A 19 3.68 20.17 -22.17
CA CYS A 19 2.30 19.70 -21.95
C CYS A 19 2.35 18.18 -21.75
N ALA A 20 2.45 17.75 -20.49
CA ALA A 20 2.16 16.39 -20.09
C ALA A 20 0.65 16.16 -20.24
N ILE A 21 0.23 15.66 -21.40
CA ILE A 21 -1.12 15.14 -21.59
C ILE A 21 -1.11 13.70 -21.08
N GLY A 22 -1.22 13.54 -19.77
CA GLY A 22 -1.56 12.27 -19.14
C GLY A 22 -3.07 12.08 -19.27
N ILE A 23 -3.48 11.21 -20.20
CA ILE A 23 -4.87 10.77 -20.34
C ILE A 23 -5.27 10.10 -19.02
N VAL A 24 -6.21 10.72 -18.29
CA VAL A 24 -6.89 10.09 -17.16
C VAL A 24 -7.83 9.00 -17.69
N ALA A 25 -7.31 7.79 -17.79
CA ALA A 25 -8.13 6.59 -17.92
C ALA A 25 -8.62 6.20 -16.51
N ALA A 26 -9.92 6.38 -16.28
CA ALA A 26 -10.61 5.92 -15.09
C ALA A 26 -10.50 4.39 -14.98
N GLY A 27 -9.72 3.94 -14.00
CA GLY A 27 -9.67 2.56 -13.55
C GLY A 27 -9.04 2.60 -12.17
N VAL A 28 -9.74 2.12 -11.15
CA VAL A 28 -9.23 2.01 -9.78
C VAL A 28 -8.25 0.83 -9.74
N GLY A 29 -7.13 0.99 -10.43
CA GLY A 29 -5.94 0.18 -10.31
C GLY A 29 -4.90 1.06 -9.64
N ILE A 30 -4.28 0.55 -8.58
CA ILE A 30 -3.18 1.20 -7.88
C ILE A 30 -2.02 1.24 -8.88
N LEU A 31 -1.96 2.29 -9.71
CA LEU A 31 -0.87 2.47 -10.65
C LEU A 31 0.39 2.74 -9.81
N PRO A 32 1.51 2.00 -10.01
CA PRO A 32 2.75 2.33 -9.34
C PRO A 32 3.06 3.79 -9.64
N THR A 33 3.20 4.60 -8.60
CA THR A 33 3.54 6.02 -8.74
C THR A 33 4.85 6.08 -9.53
N ALA A 34 4.79 6.72 -10.69
CA ALA A 34 5.96 6.97 -11.50
C ALA A 34 6.98 7.75 -10.65
N GLY A 35 8.00 7.06 -10.13
CA GLY A 35 9.13 7.69 -9.44
C GLY A 35 9.67 7.02 -8.18
N ALA A 36 8.98 6.06 -7.56
CA ALA A 36 9.58 5.32 -6.45
C ALA A 36 10.32 4.09 -7.00
N ALA A 37 11.64 4.08 -6.94
CA ALA A 37 12.38 2.83 -7.11
C ALA A 37 11.94 1.88 -5.97
N PRO A 38 11.24 0.77 -6.24
CA PRO A 38 10.66 -0.07 -5.19
C PRO A 38 11.74 -0.63 -4.25
N CYS A 39 12.98 -0.72 -4.74
CA CYS A 39 14.14 -1.21 -4.00
C CYS A 39 14.90 -0.14 -3.22
N LYS A 40 14.36 1.08 -3.12
CA LYS A 40 14.82 2.09 -2.16
C LYS A 40 13.92 2.11 -0.94
N ALA A 41 14.45 2.56 0.19
CA ALA A 41 13.71 2.70 1.45
C ALA A 41 12.39 3.49 1.27
N SER A 42 12.39 4.56 0.46
CA SER A 42 11.18 5.34 0.17
C SER A 42 10.11 4.56 -0.60
N GLY A 43 10.50 3.66 -1.51
CA GLY A 43 9.57 2.79 -2.24
C GLY A 43 8.99 1.69 -1.35
N PHE A 44 9.82 1.08 -0.51
CA PHE A 44 9.35 0.13 0.50
C PHE A 44 8.38 0.79 1.48
N ALA A 45 8.71 1.98 1.99
CA ALA A 45 7.84 2.74 2.90
C ALA A 45 6.49 3.10 2.25
N ALA A 46 6.48 3.56 1.00
CA ALA A 46 5.24 3.83 0.28
C ALA A 46 4.35 2.58 0.14
N THR A 47 4.96 1.42 -0.14
CA THR A 47 4.25 0.13 -0.21
C THR A 47 3.71 -0.27 1.15
N ALA A 48 4.52 -0.18 2.20
CA ALA A 48 4.14 -0.50 3.57
C ALA A 48 2.97 0.37 4.06
N SER A 49 3.00 1.68 3.78
CA SER A 49 1.90 2.60 4.13
C SER A 49 0.58 2.20 3.46
N GLY A 50 0.61 1.79 2.18
CA GLY A 50 -0.58 1.31 1.48
C GLY A 50 -1.12 0.01 2.05
N VAL A 51 -0.25 -0.94 2.37
CA VAL A 51 -0.62 -2.21 3.03
C VAL A 51 -1.20 -1.94 4.42
N LEU A 52 -0.59 -1.07 5.22
CA LEU A 52 -1.07 -0.76 6.56
C LEU A 52 -2.42 -0.04 6.54
N GLY A 53 -2.63 0.89 5.60
CA GLY A 53 -3.94 1.51 5.41
C GLY A 53 -5.03 0.50 5.02
N SER A 54 -4.69 -0.46 4.15
CA SER A 54 -5.62 -1.53 3.76
C SER A 54 -5.91 -2.49 4.91
N ALA A 55 -4.90 -2.81 5.72
CA ALA A 55 -5.05 -3.62 6.92
C ALA A 55 -5.94 -2.93 7.96
N GLY A 56 -5.75 -1.63 8.22
CA GLY A 56 -6.59 -0.86 9.13
C GLY A 56 -8.06 -0.87 8.70
N ALA A 57 -8.33 -0.56 7.43
CA ALA A 57 -9.71 -0.60 6.90
C ALA A 57 -10.33 -2.01 6.98
N TYR A 58 -9.53 -3.07 6.80
CA TYR A 58 -9.99 -4.43 6.97
C TYR A 58 -10.34 -4.73 8.43
N LEU A 59 -9.49 -4.36 9.38
CA LEU A 59 -9.69 -4.60 10.80
C LEU A 59 -10.89 -3.81 11.35
N ASP A 60 -11.07 -2.56 10.93
CA ASP A 60 -12.27 -1.76 11.26
C ASP A 60 -13.57 -2.47 10.80
N ALA A 61 -13.52 -3.18 9.68
CA ALA A 61 -14.64 -3.98 9.17
C ALA A 61 -14.75 -5.38 9.81
N HIS A 62 -13.76 -5.81 10.59
CA HIS A 62 -13.71 -7.11 11.27
C HIS A 62 -13.38 -6.93 12.77
N PRO A 63 -14.32 -6.40 13.58
CA PRO A 63 -14.07 -6.09 14.99
C PRO A 63 -13.50 -7.25 15.82
N PRO A 64 -13.93 -8.52 15.66
CA PRO A 64 -13.34 -9.61 16.43
C PRO A 64 -11.85 -9.87 16.12
N ALA A 65 -11.41 -9.65 14.87
CA ALA A 65 -10.01 -9.75 14.49
C ALA A 65 -9.19 -8.60 15.07
N ASP A 66 -9.76 -7.39 15.00
CA ASP A 66 -9.16 -6.18 15.58
C ASP A 66 -8.99 -6.31 17.10
N ASP A 67 -10.03 -6.78 17.79
CA ASP A 67 -10.01 -7.02 19.24
C ASP A 67 -8.92 -8.03 19.64
N VAL A 68 -8.81 -9.15 18.92
CA VAL A 68 -7.80 -10.17 19.21
C VAL A 68 -6.38 -9.64 18.98
N LEU A 69 -6.15 -8.92 17.89
CA LEU A 69 -4.83 -8.35 17.59
C LEU A 69 -4.47 -7.22 18.56
N THR A 70 -5.45 -6.38 18.94
CA THR A 70 -5.28 -5.32 19.94
C THR A 70 -4.98 -5.89 21.32
N ALA A 71 -5.72 -6.91 21.76
CA ALA A 71 -5.48 -7.56 23.05
C ALA A 71 -4.09 -8.22 23.08
N ALA A 72 -3.68 -8.86 21.98
CA ALA A 72 -2.39 -9.54 21.86
C ALA A 72 -1.19 -8.59 22.09
N ALA A 73 -1.32 -7.30 21.78
CA ALA A 73 -0.25 -6.32 21.97
C ALA A 73 0.16 -6.12 23.45
N SER A 74 -0.74 -6.43 24.39
CA SER A 74 -0.50 -6.31 25.84
C SER A 74 -0.23 -7.64 26.54
N GLN A 75 -0.34 -8.76 25.82
CA GLN A 75 -0.20 -10.10 26.39
C GLN A 75 1.27 -10.53 26.46
N PRO A 76 1.62 -11.46 27.38
CA PRO A 76 2.90 -12.15 27.32
C PRO A 76 3.10 -12.81 25.95
N PRO A 77 4.33 -12.84 25.40
CA PRO A 77 4.56 -13.26 24.00
C PRO A 77 3.97 -14.62 23.62
N GLU A 78 4.06 -15.62 24.51
CA GLU A 78 3.49 -16.94 24.25
C GLU A 78 1.96 -16.93 24.23
N VAL A 79 1.35 -16.14 25.12
CA VAL A 79 -0.11 -15.98 25.20
C VAL A 79 -0.62 -15.24 23.97
N ALA A 80 0.06 -14.16 23.56
CA ALA A 80 -0.25 -13.42 22.34
C ALA A 80 -0.26 -14.32 21.10
N ARG A 81 0.80 -15.12 20.91
CA ARG A 81 0.89 -16.07 19.79
C ARG A 81 -0.22 -17.11 19.82
N ALA A 82 -0.54 -17.66 20.99
CA ALA A 82 -1.61 -18.63 21.15
C ALA A 82 -2.98 -18.02 20.84
N SER A 83 -3.29 -16.82 21.34
CA SER A 83 -4.53 -16.10 21.09
C SER A 83 -4.75 -15.83 19.61
N VAL A 84 -3.76 -15.22 18.94
CA VAL A 84 -3.83 -14.89 17.51
C VAL A 84 -3.97 -16.17 16.66
N ARG A 85 -3.19 -17.21 16.96
CA ARG A 85 -3.28 -18.48 16.24
C ARG A 85 -4.63 -19.15 16.44
N GLY A 86 -5.13 -19.19 17.68
CA GLY A 86 -6.42 -19.78 18.01
C GLY A 86 -7.56 -19.12 17.23
N TYR A 87 -7.57 -17.79 17.17
CA TYR A 87 -8.53 -17.02 16.39
C TYR A 87 -8.45 -17.37 14.89
N PHE A 88 -7.29 -17.23 14.25
CA PHE A 88 -7.18 -17.44 12.81
C PHE A 88 -7.32 -18.91 12.37
N LEU A 89 -7.15 -19.88 13.27
CA LEU A 89 -7.53 -21.27 13.00
C LEU A 89 -9.04 -21.47 12.93
N ALA A 90 -9.81 -20.73 13.73
CA ALA A 90 -11.26 -20.71 13.67
C ALA A 90 -11.79 -19.81 12.53
N HIS A 91 -10.99 -18.82 12.09
CA HIS A 91 -11.33 -17.84 11.07
C HIS A 91 -10.36 -17.88 9.86
N PRO A 92 -10.31 -19.01 9.11
CA PRO A 92 -9.33 -19.18 8.04
C PRO A 92 -9.54 -18.21 6.86
N GLY A 93 -10.78 -17.76 6.62
CA GLY A 93 -11.07 -16.74 5.60
C GLY A 93 -10.37 -15.42 5.90
N GLU A 94 -10.48 -14.95 7.15
CA GLU A 94 -9.88 -13.69 7.57
C GLU A 94 -8.35 -13.74 7.54
N PHE A 95 -7.78 -14.91 7.85
CA PHE A 95 -6.35 -15.16 7.68
C PHE A 95 -5.90 -15.03 6.23
N LEU A 96 -6.67 -15.59 5.28
CA LEU A 96 -6.35 -15.51 3.85
C LEU A 96 -6.50 -14.08 3.32
N ASP A 97 -7.48 -13.32 3.81
CA ASP A 97 -7.66 -11.92 3.42
C ASP A 97 -6.51 -11.05 3.91
N LEU A 98 -6.10 -11.19 5.18
CA LEU A 98 -4.90 -10.51 5.70
C LEU A 98 -3.62 -10.92 4.95
N GLN A 99 -3.49 -12.21 4.58
CA GLN A 99 -2.37 -12.65 3.73
C GLN A 99 -2.37 -11.97 2.36
N ARG A 100 -3.55 -11.76 1.76
CA ARG A 100 -3.68 -11.04 0.48
C ARG A 100 -3.31 -9.56 0.65
N ILE A 101 -3.71 -8.94 1.76
CA ILE A 101 -3.39 -7.53 2.07
C ILE A 101 -1.87 -7.32 2.15
N VAL A 102 -1.11 -8.24 2.75
CA VAL A 102 0.36 -8.11 2.87
C VAL A 102 1.14 -8.54 1.63
N GLN A 103 0.48 -9.06 0.60
CA GLN A 103 1.13 -9.58 -0.61
C GLN A 103 2.04 -8.56 -1.31
N PRO A 104 1.68 -7.26 -1.45
CA PRO A 104 2.56 -6.27 -2.09
C PRO A 104 3.93 -6.14 -1.42
N LEU A 105 4.01 -6.31 -0.09
CA LEU A 105 5.29 -6.29 0.62
C LEU A 105 6.14 -7.52 0.28
N LYS A 106 5.52 -8.70 0.15
CA LYS A 106 6.19 -9.94 -0.26
C LYS A 106 6.73 -9.82 -1.68
N ASP A 107 5.98 -9.17 -2.56
CA ASP A 107 6.37 -8.95 -3.95
C ASP A 107 7.57 -7.99 -4.03
N VAL A 108 7.57 -6.88 -3.28
CA VAL A 108 8.74 -5.98 -3.19
C VAL A 108 9.96 -6.69 -2.61
N LYS A 109 9.77 -7.50 -1.56
CA LYS A 109 10.83 -8.32 -0.95
C LYS A 109 11.52 -9.20 -2.01
N ALA A 110 10.71 -9.94 -2.79
CA ALA A 110 11.19 -10.84 -3.83
C ALA A 110 11.85 -10.07 -4.99
N GLN A 111 11.24 -8.98 -5.44
CA GLN A 111 11.73 -8.16 -6.55
C GLN A 111 13.08 -7.49 -6.24
N CYS A 112 13.28 -7.08 -4.99
CA CYS A 112 14.45 -6.30 -4.59
C CYS A 112 15.57 -7.12 -3.95
N GLY A 113 15.36 -8.43 -3.73
CA GLY A 113 16.34 -9.30 -3.09
C GLY A 113 16.65 -8.91 -1.64
N VAL A 114 15.69 -8.28 -0.97
CA VAL A 114 15.86 -7.74 0.38
C VAL A 114 15.20 -8.69 1.36
N ASP A 115 15.96 -9.37 2.21
CA ASP A 115 15.38 -10.13 3.33
C ASP A 115 15.33 -9.25 4.58
N LEU A 116 14.32 -8.37 4.65
CA LEU A 116 14.01 -7.61 5.85
C LEU A 116 12.93 -8.37 6.64
N SER A 117 13.35 -8.95 7.75
CA SER A 117 12.42 -9.51 8.74
C SER A 117 11.79 -8.40 9.58
N PRO A 118 10.61 -8.65 10.19
CA PRO A 118 10.02 -7.71 11.15
C PRO A 118 10.94 -7.35 12.31
N SER A 119 11.78 -8.29 12.78
CA SER A 119 12.75 -8.01 13.85
C SER A 119 13.88 -7.09 13.40
N GLN A 120 14.39 -7.25 12.17
CA GLN A 120 15.39 -6.33 11.62
C GLN A 120 14.80 -4.92 11.44
N LEU A 121 13.56 -4.82 10.96
CA LEU A 121 12.86 -3.53 10.88
C LEU A 121 12.73 -2.88 12.26
N ALA A 122 12.35 -3.65 13.29
CA ALA A 122 12.28 -3.14 14.66
C ALA A 122 13.63 -2.61 15.15
N SER A 123 14.73 -3.34 14.92
CA SER A 123 16.08 -2.89 15.28
C SER A 123 16.49 -1.61 14.54
N LEU A 124 16.10 -1.44 13.27
CA LEU A 124 16.37 -0.21 12.52
C LEU A 124 15.60 0.98 13.07
N PHE A 125 14.34 0.79 13.48
CA PHE A 125 13.56 1.85 14.12
C PHE A 125 14.13 2.24 15.49
N GLU A 126 14.57 1.26 16.29
CA GLU A 126 15.22 1.52 17.57
C GLU A 126 16.48 2.37 17.39
N ALA A 127 17.34 2.02 16.41
CA ALA A 127 18.57 2.76 16.12
C ALA A 127 18.32 4.21 15.63
N LEU A 128 17.11 4.55 15.17
CA LEU A 128 16.73 5.92 14.81
C LEU A 128 16.17 6.71 16.01
N ALA A 129 15.81 6.01 17.09
CA ALA A 129 15.26 6.60 18.32
C ALA A 129 16.34 6.95 19.35
N GLU A 130 17.56 6.41 19.19
CA GLU A 130 18.77 6.75 19.95
C GLU A 130 19.39 8.09 19.50
#